data_AF-A0A2T2X9D3-F1
#
_entry.id   AF-A0A2T2X9D3-F1
#
_cell.length_a   1.000
_cell.length_b   1.000
_cell.length_c   1.000
_cell.angle_alpha   90.00
_cell.angle_beta   90.00
_cell.angle_gamma   90.00
#
_symmetry.space_group_name_H-M   'P 1'
#
loop_
_entity.id
_entity.type
_entity.pdbx_description
1 polymer ?
#
loop_
_entity_poly.entity_id
_entity_poly.type
_entity_poly.pdbx_seq_one_letter_code
_entity_poly.pdbx_strand_id
1 'polypeptide(L)'
;MKPRLSLLQNIFLSFYWFAANVQWTALIIIVVPREVLFLVGKNHSTSVLSILVIVGSLVATFVQPWGGLISDRLRHRWGRRRPYILWGTIGNILGLLLMGYAGHNFWLFVAGYMIVQFAANLAQAAYQALIPDIVSQEQRGVASGFMGFMTQFAIIFGALLPRFLGNTTVYWARLSQAS
;
A
#
# COMPACT_ATOMS: atom_id res chain seq x y z
N MET A 1 -2.05 -15.27 -30.54
CA MET A 1 -1.79 -15.88 -29.21
C MET A 1 -0.87 -14.95 -28.42
N LYS A 2 -1.15 -14.65 -27.15
CA LYS A 2 -0.26 -13.81 -26.33
C LYS A 2 1.03 -14.60 -26.04
N PRO A 3 2.23 -13.99 -26.16
CA PRO A 3 3.49 -14.69 -25.91
C PRO A 3 3.56 -15.19 -24.46
N ARG A 4 4.16 -16.37 -24.25
CA ARG A 4 4.44 -16.90 -22.91
C ARG A 4 5.42 -15.96 -22.21
N LEU A 5 5.10 -15.54 -20.98
CA LEU A 5 6.00 -14.70 -20.21
C LEU A 5 7.19 -15.53 -19.74
N SER A 6 8.38 -14.93 -19.83
CA SER A 6 9.58 -15.49 -19.21
C SER A 6 9.47 -15.45 -17.69
N LEU A 7 10.10 -16.40 -17.00
CA LEU A 7 10.13 -16.49 -15.54
C LEU A 7 10.59 -15.18 -14.90
N LEU A 8 11.56 -14.49 -15.51
CA LEU A 8 12.02 -13.16 -15.09
C LEU A 8 10.89 -12.11 -15.15
N GLN A 9 10.06 -12.11 -16.19
CA GLN A 9 8.97 -11.14 -16.33
C GLN A 9 7.88 -11.36 -15.27
N ASN A 10 7.60 -12.62 -14.90
CA ASN A 10 6.68 -12.95 -13.81
C ASN A 10 7.23 -12.53 -12.44
N ILE A 11 8.54 -12.64 -12.24
CA ILE A 11 9.21 -12.14 -11.02
C ILE A 11 9.13 -10.61 -10.95
N PHE A 12 9.47 -9.91 -12.03
CA PHE A 12 9.40 -8.44 -12.07
C PHE A 12 7.98 -7.92 -11.83
N LEU A 13 6.96 -8.59 -12.39
CA LEU A 13 5.57 -8.25 -12.13
C LEU A 13 5.25 -8.42 -10.63
N SER A 14 5.55 -9.60 -10.09
CA SER A 14 5.30 -9.95 -8.70
C SER A 14 6.07 -9.08 -7.70
N PHE A 15 7.17 -8.46 -8.11
CA PHE A 15 7.97 -7.58 -7.25
C PHE A 15 7.23 -6.29 -6.87
N TYR A 16 6.43 -5.72 -7.78
CA TYR A 16 5.56 -4.59 -7.44
C TYR A 16 4.52 -5.01 -6.38
N TRP A 17 3.91 -6.18 -6.56
CA TRP A 17 2.94 -6.72 -5.61
C TRP A 17 3.58 -6.98 -4.24
N PHE A 18 4.79 -7.51 -4.23
CA PHE A 18 5.58 -7.68 -3.01
C PHE A 18 5.79 -6.35 -2.28
N ALA A 19 6.32 -5.34 -2.96
CA ALA A 19 6.60 -4.03 -2.35
C ALA A 19 5.33 -3.36 -1.81
N ALA A 20 4.22 -3.42 -2.56
CA ALA A 20 2.92 -2.89 -2.12
C ALA A 20 2.42 -3.59 -0.84
N ASN A 21 2.58 -4.92 -0.75
CA ASN A 21 2.20 -5.67 0.44
C ASN A 21 3.11 -5.36 1.64
N VAL A 22 4.44 -5.29 1.45
CA VAL A 22 5.37 -4.92 2.54
C VAL A 22 4.97 -3.57 3.13
N GLN A 23 4.73 -2.58 2.28
CA GLN A 23 4.29 -1.26 2.71
C GLN A 23 2.96 -1.32 3.48
N TRP A 24 1.96 -1.99 2.91
CA TRP A 24 0.63 -2.07 3.50
C TRP A 24 0.65 -2.75 4.88
N THR A 25 1.36 -3.87 4.99
CA THR A 25 1.58 -4.57 6.26
C THR A 25 2.30 -3.68 7.27
N ALA A 26 3.35 -2.97 6.85
CA ALA A 26 4.09 -2.09 7.75
C ALA A 26 3.23 -0.92 8.27
N LEU A 27 2.37 -0.36 7.42
CA LEU A 27 1.44 0.70 7.80
C LEU A 27 0.45 0.23 8.87
N ILE A 28 -0.20 -0.91 8.66
CA ILE A 28 -1.26 -1.41 9.54
C ILE A 28 -0.70 -1.91 10.87
N ILE A 29 0.42 -2.64 10.84
CA ILE A 29 0.95 -3.28 12.04
C ILE A 29 1.76 -2.30 12.90
N ILE A 30 2.47 -1.35 12.26
CA ILE A 30 3.50 -0.57 12.95
C ILE A 30 3.16 0.91 12.96
N VAL A 31 3.06 1.54 11.79
CA VAL A 31 3.04 3.00 11.68
C VAL A 31 1.73 3.55 12.25
N VAL A 32 0.58 3.09 11.77
CA VAL A 32 -0.71 3.67 12.16
C VAL A 32 -1.01 3.48 13.65
N PRO A 33 -0.86 2.28 14.26
CA PRO A 33 -1.07 2.11 15.69
C PRO A 33 -0.12 2.96 16.54
N ARG A 34 1.15 3.06 16.14
CA ARG A 34 2.15 3.86 16.87
C ARG A 34 1.83 5.34 16.83
N GLU A 35 1.61 5.89 15.64
CA GLU A 35 1.37 7.32 15.49
C GLU A 35 0.07 7.74 16.15
N VAL A 36 -0.99 6.93 16.05
CA VAL A 36 -2.25 7.21 16.77
C VAL A 36 -2.06 7.16 18.29
N LEU A 37 -1.27 6.21 18.80
CA LEU A 37 -0.93 6.16 20.23
C LEU A 37 -0.14 7.40 20.67
N PHE A 38 0.80 7.87 19.85
CA PHE A 38 1.59 9.07 20.11
C PHE A 38 0.74 10.34 20.10
N LEU A 39 -0.17 10.47 19.14
CA LEU A 39 -0.95 11.69 18.91
C LEU A 39 -2.16 11.83 19.85
N VAL A 40 -2.85 10.73 20.18
CA VAL A 40 -4.12 10.76 20.92
C VAL A 40 -4.00 10.15 22.32
N GLY A 41 -2.89 9.47 22.60
CA GLY A 41 -2.67 8.78 23.87
C GLY A 41 -3.44 7.46 24.00
N LYS A 42 -3.04 6.66 24.99
CA LYS A 42 -3.48 5.27 25.18
C LYS A 42 -4.99 5.11 25.43
N ASN A 43 -5.63 6.12 26.04
CA ASN A 43 -7.04 6.02 26.45
C ASN A 43 -8.01 6.08 25.27
N HIS A 44 -7.62 6.74 24.17
CA HIS A 44 -8.47 6.96 23.01
C HIS A 44 -7.95 6.27 21.73
N SER A 45 -6.73 5.72 21.76
CA SER A 45 -6.09 5.13 20.58
C SER A 45 -6.92 4.02 19.93
N THR A 46 -7.52 3.13 20.73
CA THR A 46 -8.32 2.00 20.19
C THR A 46 -9.54 2.49 19.42
N SER A 47 -10.25 3.48 19.96
CA SER A 47 -11.45 4.04 19.32
C SER A 47 -11.10 4.77 18.02
N VAL A 48 -10.05 5.59 18.05
CA VAL A 48 -9.57 6.31 16.85
C VAL A 48 -9.08 5.35 15.77
N LEU A 49 -8.30 4.32 16.14
CA LEU A 49 -7.86 3.30 15.19
C LEU A 49 -9.05 2.59 14.54
N SER A 50 -10.06 2.24 15.32
CA SER A 50 -11.27 1.59 14.81
C SER A 50 -12.00 2.48 13.80
N ILE A 51 -12.15 3.78 14.10
CA ILE A 51 -12.75 4.75 13.19
C ILE A 51 -11.92 4.89 11.90
N LEU A 52 -10.60 4.99 12.00
CA LEU A 52 -9.72 5.11 10.83
C LEU A 52 -9.78 3.88 9.93
N VAL A 53 -9.89 2.68 10.51
CA VAL A 53 -10.07 1.44 9.75
C VAL A 53 -11.43 1.41 9.06
N ILE A 54 -12.51 1.81 9.74
CA ILE A 54 -13.85 1.85 9.15
C ILE A 54 -13.90 2.83 7.99
N VAL A 55 -13.45 4.08 8.21
CA VAL A 55 -13.44 5.12 7.17
C VAL A 55 -12.55 4.69 6.01
N GLY A 56 -11.36 4.16 6.29
CA GLY A 56 -10.46 3.66 5.26
C GLY A 56 -11.06 2.50 4.45
N SER A 57 -11.79 1.58 5.09
CA SER A 57 -12.47 0.47 4.42
C SER A 57 -13.63 0.94 3.54
N LEU A 58 -14.38 1.96 3.97
CA LEU A 58 -15.39 2.60 3.14
C LEU A 58 -14.75 3.23 1.91
N VAL A 59 -13.67 4.00 2.07
CA VAL A 59 -12.92 4.57 0.95
C VAL A 59 -12.47 3.46 -0.01
N ALA A 60 -11.83 2.41 0.48
CA ALA A 60 -11.39 1.28 -0.34
C ALA A 60 -12.55 0.63 -1.13
N THR A 61 -13.71 0.46 -0.48
CA THR A 61 -14.91 -0.13 -1.08
C THR A 61 -15.41 0.66 -2.28
N PHE A 62 -15.35 2.00 -2.22
CA PHE A 62 -15.71 2.85 -3.36
C PHE A 62 -14.58 2.97 -4.38
N VAL A 63 -13.32 3.05 -3.94
CA VAL A 63 -12.19 3.27 -4.84
C VAL A 63 -11.93 2.08 -5.75
N GLN A 64 -12.08 0.85 -5.28
CA GLN A 64 -11.76 -0.34 -6.08
C GLN A 64 -12.65 -0.48 -7.35
N PRO A 65 -14.00 -0.39 -7.28
CA PRO A 65 -14.86 -0.40 -8.47
C PRO A 65 -14.58 0.78 -9.41
N TRP A 66 -14.40 1.98 -8.85
CA TRP A 66 -14.18 3.19 -9.63
C TRP A 66 -12.82 3.16 -10.34
N GLY A 67 -11.77 2.72 -9.63
CA GLY A 67 -10.43 2.54 -10.17
C GLY A 67 -10.41 1.53 -11.33
N GLY A 68 -11.15 0.42 -11.20
CA GLY A 68 -11.35 -0.54 -12.28
C GLY A 68 -11.99 0.10 -13.52
N LEU A 69 -13.14 0.76 -13.34
CA LEU A 69 -13.91 1.38 -14.43
C LEU A 69 -13.18 2.54 -15.12
N ILE A 70 -12.55 3.40 -14.34
CA ILE A 70 -11.80 4.56 -14.84
C ILE A 70 -10.54 4.08 -15.57
N SER A 71 -9.87 3.03 -15.06
CA SER A 71 -8.73 2.43 -15.75
C SER A 71 -9.08 1.94 -17.15
N ASP A 72 -10.32 1.52 -17.38
CA ASP A 72 -10.75 0.96 -18.65
C ASP A 72 -11.07 2.00 -19.75
N ARG A 73 -11.16 3.29 -19.41
CA ARG A 73 -11.60 4.34 -20.37
C ARG A 73 -10.46 5.14 -21.00
N LEU A 74 -9.27 5.18 -20.39
CA LEU A 74 -8.17 6.06 -20.83
C LEU A 74 -7.20 5.36 -21.80
N ARG A 75 -7.15 5.82 -23.05
CA ARG A 75 -6.21 5.35 -24.08
C ARG A 75 -4.92 6.19 -24.03
N HIS A 76 -3.99 5.84 -23.15
CA HIS A 76 -2.67 6.49 -23.10
C HIS A 76 -1.65 5.77 -23.99
N ARG A 77 -0.63 6.50 -24.48
CA ARG A 77 0.49 5.96 -25.30
C ARG A 77 1.30 4.85 -24.61
N TRP A 78 1.22 4.74 -23.28
CA TRP A 78 1.91 3.73 -22.47
C TRP A 78 1.01 2.53 -22.12
N GLY A 79 -0.17 2.45 -22.74
CA GLY A 79 -1.19 1.46 -22.43
C GLY A 79 -2.24 1.98 -21.45
N ARG A 80 -3.35 1.26 -21.36
CA ARG A 80 -4.58 1.68 -20.65
C ARG A 80 -4.45 1.68 -19.12
N ARG A 81 -3.68 0.74 -18.54
CA ARG A 81 -3.62 0.52 -17.08
C ARG A 81 -2.35 0.99 -16.39
N ARG A 82 -1.22 1.05 -17.10
CA ARG A 82 0.09 1.43 -16.52
C ARG A 82 0.13 2.85 -15.94
N PRO A 83 -0.49 3.87 -16.55
CA PRO A 83 -0.51 5.21 -15.97
C PRO A 83 -1.17 5.26 -14.59
N TYR A 84 -2.23 4.48 -14.35
CA TYR A 84 -2.92 4.47 -13.05
C TYR A 84 -2.08 3.88 -11.94
N ILE A 85 -1.31 2.83 -12.25
CA ILE A 85 -0.35 2.25 -11.30
C ILE A 85 0.68 3.32 -10.95
N LEU A 86 1.19 4.07 -11.93
CA LEU A 86 2.15 5.15 -11.70
C LEU A 86 1.55 6.30 -10.86
N TRP A 87 0.39 6.82 -11.25
CA TRP A 87 -0.29 7.90 -10.52
C TRP A 87 -0.66 7.50 -9.09
N GLY A 88 -1.18 6.28 -8.90
CA GLY A 88 -1.48 5.74 -7.58
C GLY A 88 -0.20 5.53 -6.75
N THR A 89 0.90 5.09 -7.38
CA THR A 89 2.19 4.97 -6.68
C THR A 89 2.73 6.33 -6.25
N ILE A 90 2.66 7.35 -7.13
CA ILE A 90 3.09 8.72 -6.80
C ILE A 90 2.24 9.29 -5.67
N GLY A 91 0.90 9.19 -5.77
CA GLY A 91 -0.01 9.64 -4.72
C GLY A 91 0.24 8.95 -3.39
N ASN A 92 0.55 7.65 -3.42
CA ASN A 92 0.91 6.87 -2.26
C ASN A 92 2.22 7.35 -1.61
N ILE A 93 3.26 7.63 -2.40
CA ILE A 93 4.52 8.22 -1.90
C ILE A 93 4.26 9.59 -1.27
N LEU A 94 3.47 10.45 -1.92
CA LEU A 94 3.13 11.77 -1.39
C LEU A 94 2.34 11.68 -0.08
N GLY A 95 1.40 10.74 0.02
CA GLY A 95 0.65 10.49 1.25
C GLY A 95 1.54 10.00 2.39
N LEU A 96 2.49 9.11 2.10
CA LEU A 96 3.49 8.64 3.06
C LEU A 96 4.39 9.77 3.56
N LEU A 97 4.86 10.64 2.65
CA LEU A 97 5.65 11.82 3.01
C LEU A 97 4.82 12.76 3.90
N LEU A 98 3.55 12.99 3.56
CA LEU A 98 2.65 13.83 4.35
C LEU A 98 2.46 13.28 5.77
N MET A 99 2.30 11.96 5.91
CA MET A 99 2.27 11.30 7.23
C MET A 99 3.58 11.51 7.99
N GLY A 100 4.74 11.39 7.32
CA GLY A 100 6.06 11.60 7.92
C GLY A 100 6.30 13.05 8.39
N TYR A 101 5.73 14.04 7.70
CA TYR A 101 5.81 15.45 8.08
C TYR A 101 4.72 15.89 9.07
N ALA A 102 3.79 15.00 9.44
CA ALA A 102 2.64 15.38 10.26
C ALA A 102 3.01 15.88 11.66
N GLY A 103 4.13 15.40 12.22
CA GLY A 103 4.57 15.78 13.57
C GLY A 103 3.49 15.49 14.61
N HIS A 104 3.05 16.52 15.34
CA HIS A 104 1.96 16.42 16.33
C HIS A 104 0.57 16.75 15.77
N ASN A 105 0.45 17.00 14.46
CA ASN A 105 -0.83 17.35 13.84
C ASN A 105 -1.61 16.10 13.41
N PHE A 106 -2.58 15.72 14.24
CA PHE A 106 -3.43 14.56 14.01
C PHE A 106 -4.19 14.62 12.67
N TRP A 107 -4.77 15.76 12.32
CA TRP A 107 -5.56 15.88 11.09
C TRP A 107 -4.71 15.77 9.84
N LEU A 108 -3.47 16.27 9.88
CA LEU A 108 -2.52 16.13 8.78
C LEU A 108 -2.09 14.66 8.59
N PHE A 109 -1.87 13.94 9.69
CA PHE A 109 -1.61 12.50 9.66
C PHE A 109 -2.78 11.73 9.04
N VAL A 110 -4.02 12.02 9.47
CA VAL A 110 -5.23 11.37 8.93
C VAL A 110 -5.40 11.68 7.44
N ALA A 111 -5.19 12.93 7.02
CA ALA A 111 -5.24 13.30 5.61
C ALA A 111 -4.21 12.52 4.77
N GLY A 112 -2.97 12.42 5.24
CA GLY A 112 -1.93 11.62 4.60
C GLY A 112 -2.30 10.14 4.51
N TYR A 113 -2.82 9.56 5.59
CA TYR A 113 -3.29 8.17 5.62
C TYR A 113 -4.45 7.93 4.65
N MET A 114 -5.39 8.86 4.51
CA MET A 114 -6.49 8.77 3.54
C MET A 114 -6.01 8.86 2.10
N ILE A 115 -5.01 9.70 1.82
CA ILE A 115 -4.35 9.77 0.50
C ILE A 115 -3.67 8.43 0.18
N VAL A 116 -2.93 7.86 1.13
CA VAL A 116 -2.31 6.54 0.99
C VAL A 116 -3.36 5.47 0.71
N GLN A 117 -4.44 5.42 1.50
CA GLN A 117 -5.58 4.51 1.30
C GLN A 117 -6.12 4.61 -0.13
N PHE A 118 -6.47 5.82 -0.57
CA PHE A 118 -7.04 6.03 -1.90
C PHE A 118 -6.06 5.61 -3.01
N ALA A 119 -4.82 6.09 -2.93
CA ALA A 119 -3.83 5.92 -3.99
C ALA A 119 -3.34 4.46 -4.09
N ALA A 120 -3.14 3.78 -2.96
CA ALA A 120 -2.78 2.37 -2.91
C ALA A 120 -3.90 1.49 -3.47
N ASN A 121 -5.16 1.74 -3.08
CA ASN A 121 -6.30 0.98 -3.61
C ASN A 121 -6.50 1.19 -5.12
N LEU A 122 -6.31 2.43 -5.61
CA LEU A 122 -6.38 2.74 -7.04
C LEU A 122 -5.29 1.98 -7.83
N ALA A 123 -4.05 2.01 -7.34
CA ALA A 123 -2.94 1.31 -7.97
C ALA A 123 -3.13 -0.22 -7.93
N GLN A 124 -3.62 -0.75 -6.81
CA GLN A 124 -3.93 -2.17 -6.63
C GLN A 124 -5.04 -2.64 -7.58
N ALA A 125 -6.13 -1.88 -7.73
CA ALA A 125 -7.19 -2.20 -8.67
C ALA A 125 -6.68 -2.24 -10.12
N ALA A 126 -5.90 -1.23 -10.53
CA ALA A 126 -5.30 -1.17 -11.87
C ALA A 126 -4.30 -2.31 -12.12
N TYR A 127 -3.50 -2.66 -11.11
CA TYR A 127 -2.53 -3.76 -11.18
C TYR A 127 -3.23 -5.12 -11.31
N GLN A 128 -4.26 -5.38 -10.50
CA GLN A 128 -5.03 -6.61 -10.58
C GLN A 128 -5.68 -6.81 -11.95
N ALA A 129 -6.18 -5.73 -12.54
CA ALA A 129 -6.79 -5.77 -13.85
C ALA A 129 -5.74 -5.87 -14.99
N LEU A 130 -4.48 -5.52 -14.75
CA LEU A 130 -3.37 -5.66 -15.71
C LEU A 130 -2.85 -7.10 -15.81
N ILE A 131 -2.91 -7.89 -14.74
CA ILE A 131 -2.47 -9.29 -14.73
C ILE A 131 -3.11 -10.13 -15.86
N PRO A 132 -4.45 -10.18 -16.03
CA PRO A 132 -5.08 -10.96 -17.10
C PRO A 132 -4.77 -10.42 -18.51
N ASP A 133 -4.35 -9.17 -18.63
CA ASP A 133 -3.96 -8.56 -19.91
C ASP A 133 -2.57 -8.99 -20.35
N ILE A 134 -1.64 -9.24 -19.42
CA ILE A 134 -0.26 -9.63 -19.72
C ILE A 134 -0.09 -11.16 -19.68
N VAL A 135 -0.76 -11.86 -18.76
CA VAL A 135 -0.60 -13.31 -18.55
C VAL A 135 -1.60 -14.11 -19.39
N SER A 136 -1.10 -15.08 -20.18
CA SER A 136 -1.93 -16.00 -20.96
C SER A 136 -2.73 -16.95 -20.06
N GLN A 137 -3.90 -17.40 -20.51
CA GLN A 137 -4.82 -18.24 -19.70
C GLN A 137 -4.14 -19.48 -19.10
N GLU A 138 -3.26 -20.14 -19.86
CA GLU A 138 -2.49 -21.32 -19.44
C GLU A 138 -1.53 -21.03 -18.27
N GLN A 139 -0.99 -19.80 -18.17
CA GLN A 139 0.02 -19.42 -17.17
C GLN A 139 -0.55 -18.71 -15.95
N ARG A 140 -1.87 -18.44 -15.90
CA ARG A 140 -2.50 -17.72 -14.79
C ARG A 140 -2.35 -18.43 -13.46
N GLY A 141 -2.45 -19.76 -13.43
CA GLY A 141 -2.25 -20.55 -12.20
C GLY A 141 -0.85 -20.36 -11.61
N VAL A 142 0.18 -20.42 -12.48
CA VAL A 142 1.59 -20.23 -12.07
C VAL A 142 1.85 -18.80 -11.62
N ALA A 143 1.34 -17.80 -12.36
CA ALA A 143 1.48 -16.40 -12.00
C ALA A 143 0.80 -16.07 -10.65
N SER A 144 -0.42 -16.58 -10.42
CA SER A 144 -1.12 -16.45 -9.15
C SER A 144 -0.40 -17.14 -8.00
N GLY A 145 0.21 -18.31 -8.23
CA GLY A 145 1.04 -18.99 -7.25
C GLY A 145 2.25 -18.15 -6.81
N PHE A 146 2.96 -17.54 -7.77
CA PHE A 146 4.07 -16.63 -7.47
C PHE A 146 3.63 -15.38 -6.71
N MET A 147 2.52 -14.76 -7.09
CA MET A 147 1.97 -13.61 -6.37
C MET A 147 1.55 -13.96 -4.95
N GLY A 148 0.93 -15.13 -4.74
CA GLY A 148 0.57 -15.64 -3.42
C GLY A 148 1.79 -15.88 -2.54
N PHE A 149 2.83 -16.53 -3.08
CA PHE A 149 4.11 -16.71 -2.40
C PHE A 149 4.73 -15.36 -1.99
N MET A 150 4.79 -14.41 -2.93
CA MET A 150 5.32 -13.06 -2.66
C MET A 150 4.50 -12.30 -1.63
N THR A 151 3.19 -12.51 -1.57
CA THR A 151 2.31 -11.91 -0.54
C THR A 151 2.69 -12.40 0.85
N GLN A 152 2.84 -13.72 1.02
CA GLN A 152 3.21 -14.29 2.32
C GLN A 152 4.63 -13.85 2.74
N PHE A 153 5.56 -13.84 1.79
CA PHE A 153 6.91 -13.36 2.02
C PHE A 153 6.92 -11.87 2.42
N ALA A 154 6.11 -11.04 1.75
CA ALA A 154 5.95 -9.62 2.06
C ALA A 154 5.37 -9.38 3.46
N ILE A 155 4.36 -10.16 3.86
CA ILE A 155 3.75 -10.03 5.19
C ILE A 155 4.78 -10.32 6.29
N ILE A 156 5.56 -11.40 6.13
CA ILE A 156 6.62 -11.76 7.08
C ILE A 156 7.67 -10.64 7.14
N PHE A 157 8.14 -10.16 5.99
CA PHE A 157 9.17 -9.13 5.93
C PHE A 157 8.68 -7.77 6.48
N GLY A 158 7.46 -7.36 6.12
CA GLY A 158 6.83 -6.13 6.58
C GLY A 158 6.55 -6.13 8.08
N ALA A 159 6.15 -7.27 8.65
CA ALA A 159 5.95 -7.41 10.09
C ALA A 159 7.28 -7.38 10.87
N LEU A 160 8.37 -7.90 10.29
CA LEU A 160 9.70 -7.93 10.89
C LEU A 160 10.51 -6.65 10.67
N LEU A 161 10.05 -5.74 9.81
CA LEU A 161 10.71 -4.47 9.50
C LEU A 161 11.19 -3.68 10.74
N PRO A 162 10.43 -3.57 11.85
CA PRO A 162 10.88 -2.87 13.06
C PRO A 162 12.12 -3.47 13.71
N ARG A 163 12.34 -4.77 13.55
CA ARG A 163 13.47 -5.48 14.15
C ARG A 163 14.77 -5.20 13.39
N PHE A 164 14.68 -4.99 12.07
CA PHE A 164 15.82 -4.60 11.24
C PHE A 164 16.08 -3.09 11.28
N LEU A 165 15.02 -2.28 11.39
CA LEU A 165 15.12 -0.84 11.65
C LEU A 165 15.38 -0.52 13.14
N GLY A 166 15.59 -1.56 13.95
CA GLY A 166 15.65 -1.54 15.41
C GLY A 166 16.84 -0.78 15.97
N ASN A 167 16.75 0.56 15.97
CA ASN A 167 17.30 1.44 17.00
C ASN A 167 16.82 2.90 16.82
N THR A 168 16.49 3.35 15.60
CA THR A 168 16.12 4.74 15.34
C THR A 168 14.75 5.11 15.90
N THR A 169 13.77 4.22 15.89
CA THR A 169 12.43 4.55 16.41
C THR A 169 12.30 4.53 17.93
N VAL A 170 13.22 3.86 18.64
CA VAL A 170 13.42 4.05 20.08
C VAL A 170 14.23 5.33 20.35
N TYR A 171 15.15 5.69 19.44
CA TYR A 171 15.93 6.92 19.52
C TYR A 171 15.06 8.18 19.41
N TRP A 172 14.16 8.26 18.42
CA TRP A 172 13.26 9.40 18.24
C TRP A 172 12.21 9.49 19.36
N ALA A 173 11.73 8.35 19.87
CA ALA A 173 10.83 8.31 21.03
C ALA A 173 11.52 8.75 22.34
N ARG A 174 12.85 8.57 22.46
CA ARG A 174 13.64 9.12 23.57
C ARG A 174 13.93 10.61 23.39
N LEU A 175 14.15 11.08 22.17
CA LEU A 175 14.39 12.50 21.89
C LEU A 175 13.13 13.36 22.07
N SER A 176 11.94 12.86 21.72
CA SER A 176 10.68 13.59 21.93
C SER A 176 10.21 13.64 23.39
N GLN A 177 10.79 12.81 24.27
CA GLN A 177 10.54 12.86 25.72
C GLN A 177 11.57 13.73 26.46
N ALA A 178 12.63 14.17 25.77
CA ALA A 178 13.72 14.96 26.33
C ALA A 178 13.65 16.46 25.98
N SER A 179 12.57 16.89 25.30
CA SER A 179 12.24 18.29 24.95
C SER A 179 10.88 18.66 25.50
#